data_AF-A0A0C9X4E5-F1
#
_entry.id   AF-A0A0C9X4E5-F1
#
_cell.length_a   1.000
_cell.length_b   1.000
_cell.length_c   1.000
_cell.angle_alpha   90.00
_cell.angle_beta   90.00
_cell.angle_gamma   90.00
#
_symmetry.space_group_name_H-M   'P 1'
#
loop_
_entity.id
_entity.type
_entity.pdbx_description
1 polymer ?
#
loop_
_entity_poly.entity_id
_entity_poly.type
_entity_poly.pdbx_seq_one_letter_code
_entity_poly.pdbx_strand_id
1 'polypeptide(L)'
;MLGHRILPQLNRAIRTLSRSASATAQSGTSSLPQKNEPSIPTAQQAPNYPSTWTASQRSRPIGGEGPRFEQTAMELQPNPLSAMALIAEEPVRLVHGRKAVCDGGGGPLGHPKIYINLDQPGPRACGSSGIRFEQDPHHHH
;
A
#
# COMPACT_ATOMS: atom_id res chain seq x y z
N MET A 1 -44.18 62.87 -26.54
CA MET A 1 -44.02 62.71 -28.00
C MET A 1 -43.68 61.24 -28.27
N LEU A 2 -44.73 60.43 -28.49
CA LEU A 2 -44.63 59.00 -28.80
C LEU A 2 -44.09 58.85 -30.24
N GLY A 3 -43.03 58.08 -30.40
CA GLY A 3 -42.47 57.74 -31.71
C GLY A 3 -42.32 56.22 -31.84
N HIS A 4 -43.40 55.54 -32.21
CA HIS A 4 -43.38 54.13 -32.57
C HIS A 4 -42.68 53.94 -33.92
N ARG A 5 -41.61 53.15 -33.95
CA ARG A 5 -41.03 52.64 -35.20
C ARG A 5 -41.36 51.15 -35.33
N ILE A 6 -42.21 50.88 -36.31
CA ILE A 6 -42.62 49.57 -36.80
C ILE A 6 -41.49 49.03 -37.68
N LEU A 7 -41.01 47.81 -37.42
CA LEU A 7 -40.14 47.07 -38.32
C LEU A 7 -40.93 45.89 -38.91
N PRO A 8 -40.84 45.61 -40.22
CA PRO A 8 -41.59 44.55 -40.86
C PRO A 8 -41.01 43.16 -40.54
N GLN A 9 -41.88 42.22 -40.15
CA GLN A 9 -41.58 40.80 -40.07
C GLN A 9 -41.27 40.24 -41.47
N LEU A 10 -40.05 39.73 -41.65
CA LEU A 10 -39.70 38.90 -42.80
C LEU A 10 -40.07 37.45 -42.50
N ASN A 11 -41.11 36.95 -43.18
CA ASN A 11 -41.47 35.54 -43.25
C ASN A 11 -40.36 34.75 -43.93
N ARG A 12 -39.55 34.00 -43.17
CA ARG A 12 -38.60 33.04 -43.72
C ARG A 12 -39.27 31.67 -43.77
N ALA A 13 -39.70 31.28 -44.98
CA ALA A 13 -40.29 29.99 -45.26
C ALA A 13 -39.33 28.84 -44.87
N ILE A 14 -39.85 27.92 -44.05
CA ILE A 14 -39.18 26.67 -43.69
C ILE A 14 -39.26 25.73 -44.90
N ARG A 15 -38.14 25.53 -45.61
CA ARG A 15 -38.03 24.47 -46.61
C ARG A 15 -37.64 23.17 -45.90
N THR A 16 -38.62 22.31 -45.68
CA THR A 16 -38.40 20.91 -45.31
C THR A 16 -37.86 20.15 -46.50
N LEU A 17 -36.58 19.74 -46.45
CA LEU A 17 -36.00 18.79 -47.40
C LEU A 17 -36.01 17.40 -46.75
N SER A 18 -36.80 16.51 -47.33
CA SER A 18 -36.89 15.11 -46.93
C SER A 18 -35.74 14.28 -47.49
N ARG A 19 -35.09 13.56 -46.56
CA ARG A 19 -34.61 12.16 -46.62
C ARG A 19 -33.74 11.71 -47.80
N SER A 20 -32.53 11.24 -47.46
CA SER A 20 -31.96 10.04 -48.07
C SER A 20 -31.18 9.27 -47.01
N ALA A 21 -31.67 8.08 -46.68
CA ALA A 21 -30.96 7.08 -45.91
C ALA A 21 -30.21 6.19 -46.90
N SER A 22 -28.89 6.14 -46.78
CA SER A 22 -28.09 5.06 -47.35
C SER A 22 -27.09 4.62 -46.29
N ALA A 23 -27.27 3.38 -45.88
CA ALA A 23 -26.46 2.69 -44.92
C ALA A 23 -25.08 2.38 -45.52
N THR A 24 -24.04 2.62 -44.74
CA THR A 24 -22.94 1.69 -44.51
C THR A 24 -22.20 2.22 -43.28
N ALA A 25 -22.71 1.86 -42.10
CA ALA A 25 -21.92 1.95 -40.88
C ALA A 25 -20.83 0.87 -41.01
N GLN A 26 -19.69 1.25 -41.57
CA GLN A 26 -18.48 0.47 -41.37
C GLN A 26 -18.11 0.65 -39.90
N SER A 27 -18.57 -0.30 -39.10
CA SER A 27 -18.00 -0.60 -37.78
C SER A 27 -16.55 -1.01 -38.02
N GLY A 28 -15.69 -0.01 -38.24
CA GLY A 28 -14.28 -0.13 -37.95
C GLY A 28 -14.20 -0.33 -36.45
N THR A 29 -14.16 -1.57 -36.01
CA THR A 29 -13.65 -1.92 -34.69
C THR A 29 -12.21 -1.41 -34.67
N SER A 30 -12.01 -0.16 -34.28
CA SER A 30 -10.75 0.27 -33.68
C SER A 30 -10.69 -0.50 -32.36
N SER A 31 -10.30 -1.76 -32.42
CA SER A 31 -9.80 -2.45 -31.25
C SER A 31 -8.58 -1.65 -30.84
N LEU A 32 -8.77 -0.76 -29.85
CA LEU A 32 -7.71 -0.40 -28.93
C LEU A 32 -6.97 -1.70 -28.61
N PRO A 33 -5.63 -1.73 -28.64
CA PRO A 33 -4.93 -2.93 -28.21
C PRO A 33 -5.50 -3.28 -26.84
N GLN A 34 -6.11 -4.47 -26.74
CA GLN A 34 -6.49 -5.02 -25.45
C GLN A 34 -5.19 -5.02 -24.65
N LYS A 35 -5.09 -4.08 -23.71
CA LYS A 35 -4.13 -4.13 -22.63
C LYS A 35 -4.39 -5.49 -22.01
N ASN A 36 -3.52 -6.45 -22.34
CA ASN A 36 -3.44 -7.73 -21.66
C ASN A 36 -3.46 -7.34 -20.19
N GLU A 37 -4.56 -7.59 -19.46
CA GLU A 37 -4.64 -7.26 -18.04
C GLU A 37 -3.55 -8.09 -17.38
N PRO A 38 -2.40 -7.50 -17.00
CA PRO A 38 -1.55 -8.24 -16.08
C PRO A 38 -2.41 -8.36 -14.83
N SER A 39 -2.66 -9.59 -14.37
CA SER A 39 -3.21 -9.88 -13.05
C SER A 39 -2.67 -8.82 -12.09
N ILE A 40 -3.52 -7.86 -11.66
CA ILE A 40 -3.06 -6.71 -10.88
C ILE A 40 -2.29 -7.33 -9.71
N PRO A 41 -0.95 -7.18 -9.64
CA PRO A 41 -0.25 -7.72 -8.51
C PRO A 41 -0.73 -6.87 -7.35
N THR A 42 -1.55 -7.45 -6.47
CA THR A 42 -1.85 -6.83 -5.18
C THR A 42 -0.50 -6.53 -4.56
N ALA A 43 -0.14 -5.24 -4.52
CA ALA A 43 1.20 -4.85 -4.10
C ALA A 43 1.37 -5.31 -2.65
N GLN A 44 2.33 -6.22 -2.42
CA GLN A 44 2.66 -6.68 -1.08
C GLN A 44 2.97 -5.47 -0.19
N GLN A 45 2.56 -5.52 1.08
CA GLN A 45 2.76 -4.40 2.00
C GLN A 45 4.24 -4.02 2.14
N ALA A 46 5.12 -5.02 2.17
CA ALA A 46 6.58 -4.89 2.13
C ALA A 46 7.17 -6.06 1.29
N PRO A 47 8.42 -5.98 0.81
CA PRO A 47 9.00 -7.02 -0.05
C PRO A 47 9.10 -8.41 0.63
N ASN A 48 9.16 -8.46 1.95
CA ASN A 48 9.22 -9.68 2.76
C ASN A 48 7.95 -9.94 3.59
N TYR A 49 6.87 -9.16 3.39
CA TYR A 49 5.64 -9.35 4.14
C TYR A 49 4.41 -8.85 3.36
N PRO A 50 3.44 -9.72 3.04
CA PRO A 50 2.40 -9.40 2.06
C PRO A 50 1.26 -8.51 2.60
N SER A 51 0.89 -8.63 3.88
CA SER A 51 -0.30 -8.00 4.46
C SER A 51 0.03 -6.88 5.44
N THR A 52 -0.98 -6.14 5.89
CA THR A 52 -0.86 -5.17 6.99
C THR A 52 -0.67 -5.89 8.32
N TRP A 53 0.05 -5.27 9.25
CA TRP A 53 0.36 -5.81 10.59
C TRP A 53 -0.22 -4.97 11.74
N THR A 54 -1.10 -4.01 11.45
CA THR A 54 -1.85 -3.26 12.46
C THR A 54 -3.25 -2.94 11.94
N ALA A 55 -4.24 -2.93 12.83
CA ALA A 55 -5.65 -2.74 12.47
C ALA A 55 -5.92 -1.41 11.73
N SER A 56 -5.18 -0.35 12.06
CA SER A 56 -5.32 0.97 11.43
C SER A 56 -4.39 1.19 10.23
N GLN A 57 -3.55 0.21 9.88
CA GLN A 57 -2.62 0.35 8.76
C GLN A 57 -3.38 0.21 7.45
N ARG A 58 -3.15 1.15 6.52
CA ARG A 58 -3.67 1.05 5.15
C ARG A 58 -2.78 0.12 4.31
N SER A 59 -3.40 -0.60 3.38
CA SER A 59 -2.68 -1.36 2.36
C SER A 59 -1.76 -0.44 1.55
N ARG A 60 -0.67 -1.00 1.03
CA ARG A 60 0.22 -0.30 0.11
C ARG A 60 -0.58 0.17 -1.11
N PRO A 61 -0.49 1.46 -1.49
CA PRO A 61 -1.21 1.95 -2.65
C PRO A 61 -0.63 1.37 -3.94
N ILE A 62 -1.48 1.18 -4.94
CA ILE A 62 -1.07 0.78 -6.29
C ILE A 62 -0.98 2.00 -7.22
N GLY A 63 -0.26 1.87 -8.33
CA GLY A 63 -0.19 2.92 -9.35
C GLY A 63 -1.59 3.25 -9.88
N GLY A 64 -1.92 4.55 -9.94
CA GLY A 64 -3.26 5.02 -10.32
C GLY A 64 -4.29 5.04 -9.18
N GLU A 65 -3.92 4.72 -7.94
CA GLU A 65 -4.81 4.83 -6.76
C GLU A 65 -5.00 6.29 -6.33
N GLY A 66 -5.64 7.08 -7.19
CA GLY A 66 -5.90 8.49 -7.00
C GLY A 66 -4.84 9.42 -7.62
N PRO A 67 -5.09 10.74 -7.61
CA PRO A 67 -4.33 11.69 -8.42
C PRO A 67 -2.84 11.78 -8.10
N ARG A 68 -2.44 11.40 -6.88
CA ARG A 68 -1.04 11.42 -6.45
C ARG A 68 -0.21 10.24 -6.96
N PHE A 69 -0.85 9.17 -7.42
CA PHE A 69 -0.16 7.93 -7.83
C PHE A 69 -0.33 7.62 -9.33
N GLU A 70 -1.03 8.46 -10.09
CA GLU A 70 -1.32 8.23 -11.52
C GLU A 70 -0.07 8.31 -12.42
N GLN A 71 0.84 9.24 -12.13
CA GLN A 71 2.08 9.46 -12.89
C GLN A 71 3.33 9.16 -12.04
N THR A 72 3.16 8.36 -10.99
CA THR A 72 4.22 8.00 -10.05
C THR A 72 4.80 6.65 -10.43
N ALA A 73 6.11 6.61 -10.68
CA ALA A 73 6.88 5.38 -10.84
C ALA A 73 6.95 4.65 -9.49
N MET A 74 6.05 3.68 -9.28
CA MET A 74 5.85 2.98 -7.99
C MET A 74 7.05 2.13 -7.58
N GLU A 75 7.82 1.65 -8.55
CA GLU A 75 9.04 0.85 -8.38
C GLU A 75 10.20 1.63 -7.76
N LEU A 76 10.22 2.97 -7.92
CA LEU A 76 11.23 3.84 -7.33
C LEU A 76 10.80 4.41 -5.98
N GLN A 77 9.56 4.17 -5.55
CA GLN A 77 9.07 4.65 -4.27
C GLN A 77 9.66 3.82 -3.12
N PRO A 78 9.90 4.42 -1.94
CA PRO A 78 10.38 3.69 -0.77
C PRO A 78 9.57 2.42 -0.49
N ASN A 79 10.27 1.29 -0.42
CA ASN A 79 9.69 -0.01 -0.13
C ASN A 79 10.60 -0.79 0.84
N PRO A 80 10.74 -0.33 2.09
CA PRO A 80 11.60 -0.99 3.06
C PRO A 80 11.04 -2.36 3.44
N LEU A 81 11.92 -3.23 3.93
CA LEU A 81 11.55 -4.51 4.51
C LEU A 81 10.73 -4.30 5.79
N SER A 82 9.81 -5.23 6.06
CA SER A 82 9.09 -5.33 7.32
C SER A 82 10.04 -5.76 8.43
N ALA A 83 10.22 -4.90 9.43
CA ALA A 83 10.99 -5.21 10.63
C ALA A 83 10.37 -6.37 11.42
N MET A 84 9.05 -6.56 11.36
CA MET A 84 8.36 -7.68 12.03
C MET A 84 8.77 -9.04 11.44
N ALA A 85 8.92 -9.11 10.12
CA ALA A 85 9.40 -10.32 9.46
C ALA A 85 10.89 -10.56 9.79
N LEU A 86 11.72 -9.51 9.75
CA LEU A 86 13.15 -9.62 10.07
C LEU A 86 13.40 -10.08 11.51
N ILE A 87 12.67 -9.55 12.50
CA ILE A 87 12.87 -9.95 13.90
C ILE A 87 12.33 -11.37 14.19
N ALA A 88 11.38 -11.85 13.38
CA ALA A 88 10.89 -13.22 13.49
C ALA A 88 11.96 -14.26 13.06
N GLU A 89 12.85 -13.87 12.14
CA GLU A 89 13.99 -14.68 11.69
C GLU A 89 15.13 -14.73 12.72
N GLU A 90 15.26 -13.72 13.59
CA GLU A 90 16.30 -13.69 14.63
C GLU A 90 16.11 -14.87 15.62
N PRO A 91 17.17 -15.68 15.86
CA PRO A 91 17.08 -16.83 16.75
C PRO A 91 16.87 -16.41 18.20
N VAL A 92 16.25 -17.30 18.98
CA VAL A 92 16.11 -17.13 20.42
C VAL A 92 17.48 -17.32 21.08
N ARG A 93 17.87 -16.38 21.94
CA ARG A 93 19.13 -16.43 22.69
C ARG A 93 18.93 -17.15 24.01
N LEU A 94 19.62 -18.26 24.21
CA LEU A 94 19.58 -19.01 25.46
C LEU A 94 20.47 -18.35 26.51
N VAL A 95 19.94 -18.20 27.73
CA VAL A 95 20.64 -17.58 28.85
C VAL A 95 20.71 -18.54 30.03
N HIS A 96 21.89 -18.60 30.63
CA HIS A 96 22.16 -19.39 31.82
C HIS A 96 21.69 -18.62 33.06
N GLY A 97 20.40 -18.75 33.38
CA GLY A 97 19.76 -18.14 34.55
C GLY A 97 18.37 -17.59 34.29
N ARG A 98 17.73 -17.13 35.36
CA ARG A 98 16.33 -16.68 35.37
C ARG A 98 16.12 -15.27 34.79
N LYS A 99 17.19 -14.56 34.42
CA LYS A 99 17.15 -13.16 33.98
C LYS A 99 18.07 -12.92 32.79
N ALA A 100 17.53 -12.42 31.69
CA ALA A 100 18.31 -11.87 30.58
C ALA A 100 18.56 -10.37 30.76
N VAL A 101 19.68 -9.89 30.20
CA VAL A 101 20.01 -8.46 30.12
C VAL A 101 20.11 -8.08 28.65
N CYS A 102 19.40 -7.04 28.25
CA CYS A 102 19.44 -6.54 26.88
C CYS A 102 19.63 -5.03 26.89
N ASP A 103 20.60 -4.55 26.10
CA ASP A 103 20.89 -3.13 25.88
C ASP A 103 20.86 -2.75 24.40
N GLY A 104 20.45 -3.68 23.52
CA GLY A 104 20.44 -3.47 22.07
C GLY A 104 21.80 -3.54 21.39
N GLY A 105 22.89 -3.73 22.15
CA GLY A 105 24.27 -3.70 21.63
C GLY A 105 24.81 -2.29 21.38
N GLY A 106 26.13 -2.17 21.22
CA GLY A 106 26.79 -0.88 20.96
C GLY A 106 26.79 0.12 22.12
N GLY A 107 26.51 -0.35 23.35
CA GLY A 107 26.49 0.47 24.55
C GLY A 107 25.46 1.60 24.45
N PRO A 108 25.86 2.88 24.44
CA PRO A 108 24.94 4.01 24.33
C PRO A 108 24.21 4.12 22.98
N LEU A 109 24.62 3.36 21.96
CA LEU A 109 23.96 3.35 20.64
C LEU A 109 22.73 2.43 20.59
N GLY A 110 22.52 1.60 21.61
CA GLY A 110 21.37 0.73 21.73
C GLY A 110 20.19 1.39 22.45
N HIS A 111 19.41 0.58 23.15
CA HIS A 111 18.31 1.07 24.00
C HIS A 111 18.72 1.04 25.48
N PRO A 112 17.96 1.69 26.39
CA PRO A 112 18.24 1.58 27.82
C PRO A 112 18.32 0.12 28.25
N LYS A 113 19.31 -0.19 29.09
CA LYS A 113 19.51 -1.54 29.61
C LYS A 113 18.25 -2.01 30.33
N ILE A 114 17.65 -3.09 29.84
CA ILE A 114 16.51 -3.74 30.47
C ILE A 114 16.87 -5.13 30.98
N TYR A 115 16.07 -5.57 31.95
CA TYR A 115 16.14 -6.89 32.55
C TYR A 115 14.85 -7.65 32.25
N ILE A 116 14.99 -8.83 31.66
CA ILE A 116 13.85 -9.63 31.19
C ILE A 116 13.74 -10.87 32.08
N ASN A 117 12.56 -11.11 32.66
CA ASN A 117 12.29 -12.29 33.46
C ASN A 117 12.06 -13.52 32.57
N LEU A 118 12.75 -14.63 32.86
CA LEU A 118 12.70 -15.89 32.13
C LEU A 118 12.14 -17.06 32.98
N ASP A 119 11.52 -16.76 34.13
CA ASP A 119 10.94 -17.78 35.02
C ASP A 119 9.86 -18.66 34.37
N GLN A 120 9.16 -18.10 33.39
CA GLN A 120 8.12 -18.82 32.66
C GLN A 120 8.74 -19.48 31.42
N PRO A 121 8.32 -20.70 31.07
CA PRO A 121 8.84 -21.40 29.90
C PRO A 121 8.54 -20.62 28.60
N GLY A 122 9.43 -20.77 27.62
CA GLY A 122 9.30 -20.18 26.30
C GLY A 122 10.01 -18.83 26.13
N PRO A 123 10.12 -18.35 24.87
CA PRO A 123 10.86 -17.16 24.53
C PRO A 123 10.17 -15.88 24.98
N ARG A 124 10.95 -14.97 25.58
CA ARG A 124 10.53 -13.64 26.02
C ARG A 124 11.26 -12.57 25.20
N ALA A 125 10.50 -11.72 24.54
CA ALA A 125 11.07 -10.64 23.73
C ALA A 125 11.52 -9.45 24.58
N CYS A 126 12.61 -8.81 24.18
CA CYS A 126 12.95 -7.46 24.59
C CYS A 126 11.90 -6.47 24.06
N GLY A 127 11.36 -5.63 24.93
CA GLY A 127 10.32 -4.66 24.53
C GLY A 127 10.79 -3.57 23.55
N SER A 128 12.11 -3.33 23.47
CA SER A 128 12.68 -2.30 22.59
C SER A 128 13.21 -2.88 21.27
N SER A 129 14.03 -3.93 21.33
CA SER A 129 14.66 -4.52 20.13
C SER A 129 13.89 -5.70 19.52
N GLY A 130 12.96 -6.30 20.28
CA GLY A 130 12.22 -7.49 19.85
C GLY A 130 13.01 -8.81 19.92
N ILE A 131 14.31 -8.76 20.23
CA ILE A 131 15.16 -9.96 20.37
C ILE A 131 14.60 -10.86 21.47
N ARG A 132 14.53 -12.17 21.20
CA ARG A 132 13.94 -13.15 22.10
C ARG A 132 15.00 -13.85 22.94
N PHE A 133 14.69 -14.07 24.22
CA PHE A 133 15.53 -14.77 25.18
C PHE A 133 14.76 -15.90 25.84
N GLU A 134 15.43 -16.99 26.17
CA GLU A 134 14.84 -18.11 26.90
C GLU A 134 15.87 -18.67 27.89
N GLN A 135 15.39 -19.19 29.01
CA GLN A 135 16.28 -19.83 29.99
C GLN A 135 16.78 -21.17 29.42
N ASP A 136 18.07 -21.43 29.54
CA ASP A 136 18.62 -22.73 29.14
C ASP A 136 17.99 -23.87 29.98
N PRO A 137 17.37 -24.88 29.34
CA PRO A 137 16.73 -26.00 30.03
C PRO A 137 17.65 -26.78 30.98
N HIS A 138 18.97 -26.74 30.76
CA HIS A 138 19.93 -27.47 31.58
C HIS A 138 20.25 -26.77 32.92
N HIS A 139 19.67 -25.61 33.19
CA HIS A 139 20.00 -24.78 34.34
C HIS A 139 19.07 -24.96 35.56
N HIS A 140 18.25 -26.04 35.59
CA HIS A 140 17.44 -26.41 36.74
C HIS A 140 18.28 -27.16 37.78
N HIS A 141 18.80 -26.43 38.77
CA HIS A 141 19.35 -26.97 40.01
C HIS A 141 18.61 -26.37 41.20
#